data_AF-B0BFP8-F1
#
_entry.id   AF-B0BFP8-F1
#
_cell.length_a   1.000
_cell.length_b   1.000
_cell.length_c   1.000
_cell.angle_alpha   90.00
_cell.angle_beta   90.00
_cell.angle_gamma   90.00
#
_symmetry.space_group_name_H-M   'P 1'
#
loop_
_entity.id
_entity.type
_entity.pdbx_description
1 polymer ?
#
loop_
_entity_poly.entity_id
_entity_poly.type
_entity_poly.pdbx_seq_one_letter_code
_entity_poly.pdbx_strand_id
1 'polypeptide(L)'
;MEVRRTIDLGDGHSIEVGTPTWDDSGTQTSIRSRYPTANGGFSPRSSSEIPLGDVRHIAIAAADDDLLSQQEIAEIMRALSESLLRSATS
;
A
#
# COMPACT_ATOMS: atom_id res chain seq x y z
N MET A 1 -11.91 4.22 -7.06
CA MET A 1 -11.98 3.42 -5.83
C MET A 1 -13.01 4.06 -4.93
N GLU A 2 -13.89 3.26 -4.36
CA GLU A 2 -14.75 3.64 -3.24
C GLU A 2 -13.94 3.48 -1.95
N VAL A 3 -13.60 4.59 -1.29
CA VAL A 3 -12.66 4.61 -0.16
C VAL A 3 -13.39 4.26 1.14
N ARG A 4 -12.87 3.28 1.89
CA ARG A 4 -13.38 2.92 3.23
C ARG A 4 -12.54 3.49 4.37
N ARG A 5 -11.23 3.64 4.14
CA ARG A 5 -10.24 4.10 5.13
C ARG A 5 -9.17 4.93 4.45
N THR A 6 -8.77 6.01 5.10
CA THR A 6 -7.65 6.86 4.67
C THR A 6 -6.66 7.00 5.81
N ILE A 7 -5.37 6.84 5.51
CA ILE A 7 -4.24 7.04 6.42
C ILE A 7 -3.50 8.27 5.91
N ASP A 8 -3.61 9.38 6.64
CA ASP A 8 -2.89 10.61 6.32
C ASP A 8 -1.40 10.44 6.66
N LEU A 9 -0.54 10.71 5.68
CA LEU A 9 0.92 10.66 5.83
C LEU A 9 1.55 12.06 5.88
N GLY A 10 0.75 13.13 5.81
CA GLY A 10 1.20 14.51 5.78
C GLY A 10 1.56 15.01 4.37
N ASP A 11 1.77 16.33 4.23
CA ASP A 11 2.10 17.00 2.96
C ASP A 11 1.13 16.70 1.81
N GLY A 12 -0.13 16.44 2.17
CA GLY A 12 -1.19 16.02 1.27
C GLY A 12 -1.13 14.55 0.88
N HIS A 13 -0.06 13.82 1.14
CA HIS A 13 0.06 12.40 0.80
C HIS A 13 -0.75 11.53 1.77
N SER A 14 -1.50 10.56 1.25
CA SER A 14 -2.22 9.58 2.05
C SER A 14 -2.22 8.19 1.43
N ILE A 15 -2.48 7.16 2.23
CA ILE A 15 -2.83 5.83 1.76
C ILE A 15 -4.35 5.67 1.88
N GLU A 16 -4.99 5.21 0.82
CA GLU A 16 -6.41 4.89 0.83
C GLU A 16 -6.60 3.38 0.68
N VAL A 17 -7.52 2.82 1.45
CA VAL A 17 -7.98 1.44 1.34
C VAL A 17 -9.45 1.46 0.92
N GLY A 18 -9.86 0.56 0.03
CA GLY A 18 -11.25 0.51 -0.43
C GLY A 18 -11.50 -0.46 -1.56
N THR A 19 -12.68 -0.35 -2.16
CA THR A 19 -13.11 -1.20 -3.27
C THR A 19 -12.74 -0.55 -4.59
N PRO A 20 -11.93 -1.20 -5.44
CA PRO A 20 -11.50 -0.63 -6.69
C PRO A 20 -12.67 -0.55 -7.68
N THR A 21 -12.68 0.48 -8.51
CA THR A 21 -13.77 0.74 -9.47
C THR A 21 -13.77 -0.21 -10.67
N TRP A 22 -12.73 -1.02 -10.82
CA TRP A 22 -12.68 -2.07 -11.85
C TRP A 22 -13.24 -3.40 -11.34
N ASP A 23 -13.58 -3.52 -10.06
CA ASP A 23 -14.14 -4.74 -9.49
C ASP A 23 -15.65 -4.64 -9.38
N ASP A 24 -16.34 -5.02 -10.45
CA ASP A 24 -17.80 -5.04 -10.48
C ASP A 24 -18.39 -5.99 -9.41
N SER A 25 -17.60 -6.97 -8.93
CA SER A 25 -18.02 -7.90 -7.89
C SER A 25 -17.90 -7.34 -6.46
N GLY A 26 -17.09 -6.29 -6.28
CA GLY A 26 -16.78 -5.70 -4.98
C GLY A 26 -16.10 -6.65 -3.99
N THR A 27 -15.51 -7.74 -4.47
CA THR A 27 -14.88 -8.78 -3.62
C THR A 27 -13.41 -8.48 -3.32
N GLN A 28 -12.78 -7.62 -4.11
CA GLN A 28 -11.37 -7.27 -3.98
C GLN A 28 -11.21 -5.99 -3.16
N THR A 29 -10.29 -6.04 -2.20
CA THR A 29 -9.82 -4.83 -1.51
C THR A 29 -8.57 -4.32 -2.23
N SER A 30 -8.49 -3.00 -2.38
CA SER A 30 -7.35 -2.30 -2.98
C SER A 30 -6.77 -1.29 -2.01
N ILE A 31 -5.45 -1.16 -2.00
CA ILE A 31 -4.69 -0.13 -1.30
C ILE A 31 -3.98 0.72 -2.34
N ARG A 32 -4.02 2.05 -2.23
CA ARG A 32 -3.29 2.97 -3.12
C ARG A 32 -2.68 4.14 -2.37
N SER A 33 -1.52 4.61 -2.85
CA SER A 33 -1.01 5.94 -2.51
C SER A 33 -1.78 7.03 -3.24
N ARG A 34 -2.17 8.07 -2.52
CA ARG A 34 -2.94 9.21 -3.01
C ARG A 34 -2.14 10.49 -2.79
N TYR A 35 -1.91 11.21 -3.88
CA TYR A 35 -1.23 12.50 -3.89
C TYR A 35 -2.19 13.57 -4.42
N PRO A 36 -2.64 14.56 -3.66
CA PRO A 36 -3.55 15.60 -4.11
C PRO A 36 -2.83 16.50 -5.09
N THR A 37 -3.02 16.22 -6.37
CA THR A 37 -2.66 17.12 -7.47
C THR A 37 -3.94 17.75 -8.02
N ALA A 38 -3.79 18.90 -8.68
CA ALA A 38 -4.92 19.63 -9.28
C ALA A 38 -5.73 18.81 -10.31
N ASN A 39 -5.19 17.68 -10.79
CA ASN A 39 -5.76 16.89 -11.89
C ASN A 39 -6.29 15.51 -11.47
N GLY A 40 -6.62 15.29 -10.20
CA GLY A 40 -7.19 14.00 -9.75
C GLY A 40 -6.11 12.97 -9.53
N GLY A 41 -5.44 13.10 -8.39
CA GLY A 41 -4.11 12.56 -8.24
C GLY A 41 -3.94 11.05 -8.03
N PHE A 42 -3.25 10.50 -8.99
CA PHE A 42 -2.24 9.48 -8.78
C PHE A 42 -0.91 10.17 -8.46
N SER A 43 0.17 9.39 -8.28
CA SER A 43 1.53 9.96 -8.28
C SER A 43 1.68 10.99 -9.42
N PRO A 44 2.49 12.04 -9.29
CA PRO A 44 2.60 13.13 -10.27
C PRO A 44 2.95 12.70 -11.71
N ARG A 45 3.18 11.40 -11.94
CA ARG A 45 3.45 10.80 -13.25
C ARG A 45 2.30 9.97 -13.84
N SER A 46 1.14 9.85 -13.18
CA SER A 46 0.05 8.94 -13.61
C SER A 46 0.56 7.53 -13.91
N SER A 47 1.53 7.07 -13.11
CA SER A 47 2.29 5.85 -13.32
C SER A 47 1.88 4.79 -12.29
N SER A 48 1.99 3.51 -12.66
CA SER A 48 1.87 2.37 -11.74
C SER A 48 3.05 2.25 -10.77
N GLU A 49 4.00 3.18 -10.82
CA GLU A 49 5.12 3.28 -9.89
C GLU A 49 4.64 3.61 -8.47
N ILE A 50 5.06 2.77 -7.51
CA ILE A 50 4.87 2.99 -6.08
C ILE A 50 6.19 3.51 -5.52
N PRO A 51 6.24 4.72 -4.91
CA PRO A 51 7.42 5.20 -4.23
C PRO A 51 7.88 4.21 -3.14
N LEU A 52 9.18 3.93 -3.06
CA LEU A 52 9.70 2.95 -2.10
C LEU A 52 9.35 3.28 -0.63
N GLY A 53 9.26 4.57 -0.29
CA GLY A 53 8.83 5.01 1.04
C GLY A 53 7.40 4.57 1.39
N ASP A 54 6.54 4.43 0.39
CA ASP A 54 5.12 4.09 0.57
C ASP A 54 4.92 2.59 0.81
N VAL A 55 5.86 1.75 0.35
CA VAL A 55 5.78 0.28 0.49
C VAL A 55 5.58 -0.11 1.96
N ARG A 56 6.29 0.55 2.88
CA ARG A 56 6.11 0.35 4.33
C ARG A 56 4.68 0.64 4.76
N HIS A 57 4.13 1.79 4.34
CA HIS A 57 2.81 2.24 4.76
C HIS A 57 1.70 1.34 4.19
N ILE A 58 1.84 0.89 2.94
CA ILE A 58 0.94 -0.06 2.29
C ILE A 58 0.97 -1.41 3.01
N ALA A 59 2.15 -1.94 3.31
CA ALA A 59 2.30 -3.22 4.00
C ALA A 59 1.68 -3.18 5.41
N ILE A 60 1.88 -2.09 6.16
CA ILE A 60 1.27 -1.89 7.48
C ILE A 60 -0.26 -1.81 7.35
N ALA A 61 -0.77 -1.00 6.42
CA ALA A 61 -2.20 -0.86 6.20
C ALA A 61 -2.86 -2.20 5.85
N ALA A 62 -2.21 -3.02 5.01
CA ALA A 62 -2.67 -4.35 4.66
C ALA A 62 -2.74 -5.29 5.87
N ALA A 63 -1.73 -5.25 6.75
CA ALA A 63 -1.69 -6.05 7.96
C ALA A 63 -2.72 -5.60 9.00
N ASP A 64 -2.84 -4.29 9.25
CA ASP A 64 -3.79 -3.72 10.22
C ASP A 64 -5.26 -4.01 9.86
N ASP A 65 -5.54 -4.18 8.58
CA ASP A 65 -6.88 -4.45 8.05
C ASP A 65 -7.14 -5.94 7.79
N ASP A 66 -6.26 -6.84 8.24
CA ASP A 66 -6.33 -8.30 8.03
C ASP A 66 -6.50 -8.70 6.55
N LEU A 67 -5.89 -7.93 5.62
CA LEU A 67 -6.03 -8.14 4.18
C LEU A 67 -5.07 -9.19 3.61
N LEU A 68 -4.18 -9.72 4.44
CA LEU A 68 -3.18 -10.71 4.07
C LEU A 68 -3.50 -12.03 4.76
N SER A 69 -3.40 -13.12 4.00
CA SER A 69 -3.45 -14.46 4.56
C SER A 69 -2.23 -14.72 5.45
N GLN A 70 -2.35 -15.72 6.34
CA GLN A 70 -1.22 -16.15 7.18
C GLN A 70 0.02 -16.54 6.37
N GLN A 71 -0.18 -17.13 5.18
CA GLN A 71 0.91 -17.51 4.30
C GLN A 71 1.62 -16.28 3.73
N GLU A 72 0.88 -15.29 3.23
CA GLU A 72 1.46 -14.04 2.70
C GLU A 72 2.22 -13.28 3.78
N ILE A 73 1.68 -13.22 5.01
CA ILE A 73 2.37 -12.62 6.16
C ILE A 73 3.71 -13.35 6.42
N ALA A 74 3.70 -14.68 6.46
CA ALA A 74 4.90 -15.46 6.71
C ALA A 74 5.97 -15.27 5.62
N GLU A 75 5.56 -15.20 4.35
CA GLU A 75 6.44 -14.96 3.21
C GLU A 75 7.09 -13.57 3.27
N ILE A 76 6.29 -12.54 3.58
CA ILE A 76 6.78 -11.17 3.77
C ILE A 76 7.77 -11.10 4.95
N MET A 77 7.41 -11.68 6.10
CA MET A 77 8.28 -11.72 7.28
C MET A 77 9.63 -12.39 6.97
N ARG A 78 9.61 -13.52 6.25
CA ARG A 78 10.83 -14.22 5.84
C ARG A 78 11.71 -13.34 4.96
N ALA A 79 11.15 -12.75 3.91
CA ALA A 79 11.90 -11.91 2.97
C ALA A 79 12.53 -10.68 3.65
N LEU A 80 11.79 -10.03 4.56
CA LEU A 80 12.29 -8.89 5.34
C LEU A 80 13.39 -9.31 6.32
N SER A 81 13.22 -10.45 7.00
CA SER A 81 14.22 -10.99 7.92
C SER A 81 15.53 -11.34 7.20
N GLU A 82 15.45 -11.98 6.04
CA GLU A 82 16.61 -12.28 5.19
C GLU A 82 17.32 -10.99 4.74
N SER A 83 16.57 -9.93 4.44
CA SER A 83 17.13 -8.62 4.06
C SER A 83 17.87 -7.94 5.20
N LEU A 84 17.32 -7.98 6.42
CA LEU A 84 17.98 -7.47 7.62
C LEU A 84 19.30 -8.19 7.89
N LEU A 85 19.31 -9.52 7.75
CA LEU A 85 20.54 -10.31 7.94
C LEU A 85 21.64 -9.91 6.96
N ARG A 86 21.32 -9.75 5.66
CA ARG A 86 22.28 -9.27 4.65
C ARG A 86 22.84 -7.89 5.00
N SER A 87 21.98 -7.01 5.48
CA SER A 87 22.34 -5.63 5.82
C SER A 87 23.20 -5.55 7.09
N ALA A 88 23.05 -6.47 8.04
CA ALA A 88 23.85 -6.52 9.26
C ALA A 88 25.28 -7.04 9.05
N THR A 89 25.52 -7.74 7.94
CA THR A 89 26.85 -8.27 7.56
C THR A 89 27.62 -7.39 6.57
N SER A 90 27.03 -6.26 6.15
CA SER A 90 27.60 -5.30 5.20
C SER A 90 28.20 -4.11 5.94
#